data_AF-A0A9Q4EZU6-F1
#
_entry.id   AF-A0A9Q4EZU6-F1
#
_cell.length_a   1.000
_cell.length_b   1.000
_cell.length_c   1.000
_cell.angle_alpha   90.00
_cell.angle_beta   90.00
_cell.angle_gamma   90.00
#
_symmetry.space_group_name_H-M   'P 1'
#
loop_
_entity.id
_entity.type
_entity.pdbx_description
1 polymer ?
#
loop_
_entity_poly.entity_id
_entity_poly.type
_entity_poly.pdbx_seq_one_letter_code
_entity_poly.pdbx_strand_id
1 'polypeptide(L)' 'MKTIKCTIWKKGNLYRITVNDIRYRNLDTACIFDIDVLFESMEEIKETITKEQDVTVVFETLDEEKYMMKR' A
#
# COMPACT_ATOMS: atom_id res chain seq x y z
N MET A 1 4.27 -9.28 -18.01
CA MET A 1 3.88 -9.24 -16.59
C MET A 1 3.36 -7.85 -16.28
N LYS A 2 2.09 -7.73 -15.88
CA LYS A 2 1.47 -6.43 -15.58
C LYS A 2 1.80 -6.05 -14.14
N THR A 3 2.11 -4.78 -13.89
CA THR A 3 2.48 -4.31 -12.54
C THR A 3 1.31 -3.56 -11.92
N ILE A 4 0.95 -3.93 -10.69
CA ILE A 4 -0.02 -3.20 -9.87
C ILE A 4 0.75 -2.46 -8.78
N LYS A 5 0.52 -1.15 -8.71
CA LYS A 5 1.13 -0.28 -7.70
C LYS A 5 0.22 -0.14 -6.49
N CYS A 6 0.81 -0.18 -5.31
CA CYS A 6 0.17 0.11 -4.04
C CYS A 6 0.88 1.30 -3.41
N THR A 7 0.12 2.25 -2.88
CA THR A 7 0.66 3.45 -2.23
C THR A 7 0.55 3.27 -0.73
N ILE A 8 1.66 3.38 -0.01
CA ILE A 8 1.71 3.44 1.45
C ILE A 8 1.78 4.92 1.84
N TRP A 9 0.68 5.46 2.30
CA TRP A 9 0.61 6.80 2.87
C TRP A 9 1.16 6.76 4.29
N LYS A 10 2.15 7.60 4.58
CA LYS A 10 2.73 7.73 5.92
C LYS A 10 2.59 9.16 6.42
N LYS A 11 2.07 9.31 7.64
CA LYS A 11 1.95 10.56 8.38
C LYS A 11 2.37 10.34 9.83
N GLY A 12 3.61 10.71 10.19
CA GLY A 12 4.20 10.33 11.46
C GLY A 12 4.26 8.80 11.62
N ASN A 13 3.65 8.27 12.68
CA ASN A 13 3.52 6.82 12.94
C ASN A 13 2.23 6.21 12.38
N LEU A 14 1.48 6.96 11.56
CA LEU A 14 0.25 6.49 10.93
C LEU A 14 0.52 6.08 9.49
N TYR A 15 0.04 4.90 9.12
CA TYR A 15 0.16 4.31 7.80
C TYR A 15 -1.22 4.03 7.20
N ARG A 16 -1.30 4.02 5.86
CA ARG A 16 -2.47 3.51 5.13
C ARG A 16 -2.02 2.99 3.78
N ILE A 17 -2.52 1.83 3.36
CA ILE A 17 -2.25 1.28 2.03
C ILE A 17 -3.47 1.53 1.14
N THR A 18 -3.22 2.04 -0.07
CA THR A 18 -4.24 2.11 -1.13
C THR A 18 -3.74 1.40 -2.38
N VAL A 19 -4.57 0.57 -3.01
CA VAL A 19 -4.22 -0.12 -4.25
C VAL A 19 -4.60 0.76 -5.45
N ASN A 20 -3.65 1.07 -6.32
CA ASN A 20 -3.84 2.00 -7.44
C ASN A 20 -4.55 1.35 -8.65
N ASP A 21 -5.23 0.22 -8.45
CA ASP A 21 -6.06 -0.47 -9.46
C ASP A 21 -7.49 -0.57 -8.93
N ILE A 22 -8.46 -0.10 -9.72
CA ILE A 22 -9.86 0.00 -9.31
C ILE A 22 -10.47 -1.35 -8.91
N ARG A 23 -9.96 -2.45 -9.47
CA ARG A 23 -10.45 -3.81 -9.22
C ARG A 23 -10.14 -4.29 -7.80
N TYR A 24 -9.16 -3.67 -7.15
CA TYR A 24 -8.61 -4.09 -5.86
C TYR A 24 -8.78 -3.04 -4.76
N ARG A 25 -9.60 -1.99 -4.97
CA ARG A 25 -9.85 -0.96 -3.94
C ARG A 25 -10.52 -1.49 -2.68
N ASN A 26 -11.15 -2.66 -2.74
CA ASN A 26 -11.66 -3.36 -1.56
C ASN A 26 -10.55 -3.83 -0.61
N LEU A 27 -9.30 -3.86 -1.08
CA LEU A 27 -8.11 -4.19 -0.29
C LEU A 27 -7.43 -2.94 0.30
N ASP A 28 -7.99 -1.75 0.09
CA ASP A 28 -7.50 -0.54 0.75
C ASP A 28 -7.63 -0.71 2.27
N THR A 29 -6.56 -0.39 3.00
CA THR A 29 -6.58 -0.53 4.45
C THR A 29 -7.22 0.70 5.10
N ALA A 30 -7.70 0.49 6.33
CA ALA A 30 -7.87 1.59 7.27
C ALA A 30 -6.52 2.18 7.68
N CYS A 31 -6.55 3.17 8.58
CA CYS A 31 -5.37 3.72 9.21
C CYS A 31 -4.73 2.67 10.14
N ILE A 32 -3.43 2.42 9.97
CA ILE A 32 -2.62 1.45 10.70
C ILE A 32 -1.59 2.21 11.53
N PHE A 33 -1.51 1.93 12.82
CA PHE A 33 -0.51 2.53 13.73
C PHE A 33 0.64 1.58 14.05
N ASP A 34 0.39 0.27 13.93
CA ASP A 34 1.35 -0.78 14.22
C ASP A 34 2.11 -1.17 12.95
N ILE A 35 3.43 -1.18 13.03
CA ILE A 35 4.29 -1.51 11.88
C ILE A 35 4.18 -2.99 11.50
N ASP A 36 3.93 -3.88 12.47
CA ASP A 36 3.82 -5.31 12.19
C ASP A 36 2.52 -5.57 11.40
N VAL A 37 1.43 -4.93 11.81
CA VAL A 37 0.14 -4.96 11.09
C VAL A 37 0.26 -4.37 9.69
N LEU A 38 1.13 -3.37 9.48
CA LEU A 38 1.41 -2.83 8.14
C LEU A 38 2.04 -3.90 7.24
N PHE A 39 3.05 -4.61 7.74
CA PHE A 39 3.71 -5.67 6.98
C PHE A 39 2.77 -6.84 6.69
N GLU A 40 1.99 -7.28 7.68
CA GLU A 40 0.96 -8.31 7.47
C GLU A 40 -0.04 -7.89 6.39
N SER A 41 -0.52 -6.64 6.43
CA SER A 41 -1.43 -6.10 5.41
C SER A 41 -0.78 -6.06 4.02
N MET A 42 0.52 -5.73 3.93
CA MET A 42 1.25 -5.74 2.65
C MET A 42 1.34 -7.15 2.06
N GLU A 43 1.61 -8.16 2.89
CA GLU A 43 1.67 -9.56 2.46
C GLU A 43 0.30 -10.04 2.00
N GLU A 44 -0.76 -9.77 2.75
CA GLU A 44 -2.13 -10.20 2.41
C GLU A 44 -2.63 -9.59 1.09
N ILE A 45 -2.36 -8.28 0.87
CA ILE A 45 -2.67 -7.60 -0.39
C ILE A 45 -1.88 -8.23 -1.55
N LYS A 46 -0.58 -8.45 -1.35
CA LYS A 46 0.30 -9.04 -2.37
C LYS A 46 -0.16 -10.44 -2.75
N GLU A 47 -0.46 -11.28 -1.78
CA GLU A 47 -0.93 -12.65 -2.02
C GLU A 47 -2.26 -12.66 -2.77
N THR A 48 -3.22 -11.85 -2.35
CA THR A 48 -4.54 -11.78 -2.99
C THR A 48 -4.41 -11.39 -4.46
N ILE A 49 -3.65 -10.34 -4.75
CA ILE A 49 -3.50 -9.82 -6.12
C ILE A 49 -2.72 -10.79 -7.01
N THR A 50 -1.66 -11.41 -6.49
CA THR A 50 -0.80 -12.34 -7.27
C THR A 50 -1.46 -13.70 -7.49
N LYS A 51 -2.38 -14.14 -6.62
CA LYS A 51 -3.15 -15.38 -6.83
C LYS A 51 -4.17 -15.24 -7.96
N GLU A 52 -4.74 -14.05 -8.14
CA GLU A 52 -5.78 -13.82 -9.15
C GLU A 52 -5.25 -13.55 -10.55
N GLN A 53 -4.03 -12.98 -10.68
CA GLN A 53 -3.45 -12.61 -11.97
C GLN A 53 -1.93 -12.81 -11.97
N ASP A 54 -1.35 -13.06 -13.15
CA ASP A 54 0.11 -13.04 -13.36
C ASP A 54 0.62 -11.58 -13.36
N VAL A 55 0.63 -10.98 -12.16
CA VAL A 55 0.99 -9.58 -11.93
C VAL A 55 2.06 -9.44 -10.86
N THR A 56 2.86 -8.39 -10.97
CA THR A 56 3.80 -7.97 -9.92
C THR A 56 3.18 -6.87 -9.09
N VAL A 57 3.19 -7.01 -7.77
CA VAL A 57 2.75 -5.96 -6.85
C VAL A 57 3.97 -5.17 -6.36
N VAL A 58 3.91 -3.84 -6.47
CA VAL A 58 4.97 -2.94 -6.03
C VAL A 58 4.39 -1.94 -5.05
N PHE A 59 5.06 -1.74 -3.91
CA PHE A 59 4.66 -0.76 -2.90
C PHE A 59 5.56 0.48 -2.99
N GLU A 60 4.93 1.65 -3.03
CA GLU A 60 5.58 2.96 -3.02
C GLU A 60 5.15 3.74 -1.78
N THR A 61 6.09 4.26 -1.00
CA THR A 61 5.78 5.03 0.21
C THR A 61 5.71 6.52 -0.09
N LEU A 62 4.61 7.16 0.28
CA LEU A 62 4.45 8.61 0.31
C LEU A 62 4.50 9.09 1.76
N ASP A 63 5.66 9.65 2.14
CA ASP A 63 5.87 10.27 3.45
C ASP A 63 5.47 11.74 3.39
N GLU A 64 4.34 12.08 4.00
CA GLU A 64 3.73 13.41 3.96
C GLU A 64 4.65 14.47 4.60
N GLU A 65 5.43 14.10 5.62
CA GLU A 65 6.39 15.00 6.28
C GLU A 65 7.51 15.41 5.32
N LYS A 66 8.03 14.45 4.55
CA LYS A 66 9.06 14.71 3.54
C LYS A 66 8.53 15.48 2.32
N TYR A 67 7.25 15.30 2.00
CA TYR A 67 6.61 15.98 0.87
C TYR A 67 6.30 17.45 1.18
N MET A 68 5.93 17.77 2.43
CA MET A 68 5.65 19.13 2.87
C MET A 68 6.90 19.98 3.13
N MET A 69 8.07 19.37 3.38
CA MET A 69 9.35 20.09 3.51
C MET A 69 9.92 20.65 2.19
N LYS A 70 9.33 20.31 1.04
CA LYS A 70 9.77 20.77 -0.29
C LYS A 70 8.90 21.90 -0.88
N ARG A 71 8.03 22.52 -0.09
CA ARG A 71 7.15 23.61 -0.52
C ARG A 71 7.54 24.95 0.08
#